data_AF-A0A163W1H0-F1
#
_entry.id   AF-A0A163W1H0-F1
#
_cell.length_a   1.000
_cell.length_b   1.000
_cell.length_c   1.000
_cell.angle_alpha   90.00
_cell.angle_beta   90.00
_cell.angle_gamma   90.00
#
_symmetry.space_group_name_H-M   'P 1'
#
loop_
_entity.id
_entity.type
_entity.pdbx_description
1 polymer ?
#
loop_
_entity_poly.entity_id
_entity_poly.type
_entity_poly.pdbx_seq_one_letter_code
_entity_poly.pdbx_strand_id
1 'polypeptide(L)' 'MGLFDEDVPRKPASGTITVGEELSTLSETDLAERIEALADEINRTQREIEQRENIRDAANSIFQK' A
#
# COMPACT_ATOMS: atom_id res chain seq x y z
N MET A 1 34.61 -9.45 2.89
CA MET A 1 33.92 -8.14 2.82
C MET A 1 32.42 -8.44 2.84
N GLY A 2 31.75 -8.08 3.93
CA GLY A 2 30.28 -8.04 4.14
C GLY A 2 29.41 -9.21 3.67
N LEU A 3 29.11 -10.16 4.55
CA LEU A 3 28.09 -11.22 4.37
C LEU A 3 26.93 -11.07 5.39
N PHE A 4 26.67 -9.83 5.84
CA PHE A 4 25.80 -9.53 6.98
C PHE A 4 24.73 -8.48 6.63
N ASP A 5 24.06 -8.60 5.49
CA ASP A 5 22.99 -7.66 5.12
C ASP A 5 21.63 -8.31 4.86
N GLU A 6 21.49 -9.64 4.98
CA GLU A 6 20.25 -10.32 4.55
C GLU A 6 19.48 -11.06 5.66
N ASP A 7 19.74 -10.74 6.93
CA ASP A 7 18.96 -11.31 8.04
C ASP A 7 18.56 -10.21 9.05
N VAL A 8 17.96 -9.14 8.53
CA VAL A 8 17.15 -8.28 9.38
C VAL A 8 15.86 -9.07 9.63
N PRO A 9 15.55 -9.49 10.87
CA PRO A 9 14.28 -10.13 11.15
C PRO A 9 13.20 -9.12 10.79
N ARG A 10 12.52 -9.34 9.66
CA ARG A 10 11.32 -8.57 9.31
C ARG A 10 10.38 -8.80 10.48
N LYS A 11 10.16 -7.74 11.27
CA LYS A 11 9.18 -7.71 12.35
C LYS A 11 7.93 -8.43 11.82
N PRO A 12 7.37 -9.40 12.56
CA PRO A 12 6.16 -10.08 12.13
C PRO A 12 5.17 -8.99 11.76
N ALA A 13 4.69 -9.01 10.51
CA ALA A 13 3.84 -7.97 9.95
C ALA A 13 2.81 -7.58 11.01
N SER A 14 2.98 -6.39 11.59
CA SER A 14 2.07 -5.86 12.58
C SER A 14 0.67 -6.09 12.03
N GLY A 15 -0.19 -6.71 12.84
CA GLY A 15 -1.48 -7.25 12.42
C GLY A 15 -2.27 -6.25 11.56
N THR A 16 -3.20 -6.77 10.77
CA THR A 16 -4.02 -6.03 9.81
C THR A 16 -4.25 -4.56 10.20
N ILE A 17 -3.58 -3.66 9.48
CA ILE A 17 -3.67 -2.22 9.68
C ILE A 17 -5.11 -1.79 9.41
N THR A 18 -5.83 -1.39 10.45
CA THR A 18 -7.21 -0.89 10.34
C THR A 18 -7.23 0.63 10.44
N VAL A 19 -7.89 1.30 9.48
CA VAL A 19 -8.05 2.76 9.53
C VAL A 19 -8.94 3.15 10.70
N GLY A 20 -8.47 4.10 11.53
CA GLY A 20 -9.18 4.52 12.75
C GLY A 20 -8.82 3.75 14.02
N GLU A 21 -7.82 2.88 13.97
CA GLU A 21 -7.26 2.22 15.15
C GLU A 21 -6.55 3.20 16.09
N GLU A 22 -6.48 2.83 17.37
CA GLU A 22 -5.77 3.56 18.42
C GLU A 22 -4.26 3.56 18.15
N LEU A 23 -3.61 4.74 18.22
CA LEU A 23 -2.20 4.93 17.85
C LEU A 23 -1.28 5.25 19.03
N SER A 24 -1.81 5.55 20.21
CA SER A 24 -1.02 6.02 21.36
C SER A 24 -0.11 4.93 21.94
N THR A 25 -0.39 3.67 21.62
CA THR A 25 0.42 2.51 22.02
C THR A 25 1.56 2.18 21.05
N LEU A 26 1.62 2.83 19.88
CA LEU A 26 2.62 2.59 18.83
C LEU A 26 3.83 3.51 18.98
N SER A 27 5.03 3.00 18.67
CA SER A 27 6.24 3.83 18.62
C SER A 27 6.32 4.62 17.32
N GLU A 28 7.19 5.64 17.27
CA GLU A 28 7.44 6.43 16.04
C GLU A 28 7.81 5.55 14.84
N THR A 29 8.63 4.50 15.07
CA THR A 29 9.00 3.55 14.02
C THR A 29 7.81 2.71 13.56
N ASP A 30 6.96 2.25 14.49
CA ASP A 30 5.77 1.48 14.11
C ASP A 30 4.76 2.34 13.34
N LEU A 31 4.66 3.63 13.67
CA LEU A 31 3.85 4.60 12.91
C LEU A 31 4.42 4.84 11.52
N ALA A 32 5.74 4.92 11.37
CA ALA A 32 6.39 5.07 10.06
C ALA A 32 6.15 3.84 9.16
N GLU A 33 6.34 2.63 9.70
CA GLU A 33 6.03 1.38 8.99
C GLU A 33 4.55 1.30 8.58
N ARG A 34 3.64 1.75 9.47
CA ARG A 34 2.20 1.81 9.18
C ARG A 34 1.89 2.79 8.05
N ILE A 35 2.52 3.97 8.04
CA ILE A 35 2.35 4.97 6.99
C ILE A 35 2.80 4.43 5.64
N GLU A 36 3.96 3.77 5.59
CA GLU A 36 4.49 3.17 4.36
C GLU A 36 3.52 2.12 3.81
N ALA A 37 3.06 1.19 4.65
CA ALA A 37 2.09 0.17 4.24
C ALA A 37 0.76 0.75 3.75
N LEU A 38 0.25 1.81 4.40
CA LEU A 38 -0.97 2.50 3.97
C LEU A 38 -0.76 3.24 2.64
N ALA A 39 0.40 3.86 2.44
CA ALA A 39 0.72 4.54 1.20
C ALA A 39 0.81 3.56 0.02
N ASP A 40 1.41 2.39 0.24
CA ASP A 40 1.44 1.31 -0.76
C ASP A 40 0.03 0.83 -1.13
N GLU A 41 -0.85 0.66 -0.13
CA GLU A 41 -2.23 0.26 -0.37
C GLU A 41 -3.03 1.33 -1.13
N ILE A 42 -2.81 2.63 -0.83
CA ILE A 42 -3.39 3.75 -1.57
C ILE A 42 -2.91 3.70 -3.03
N ASN A 43 -1.60 3.57 -3.26
CA ASN A 43 -1.05 3.50 -4.61
C ASN A 43 -1.60 2.30 -5.40
N ARG A 44 -1.73 1.14 -4.77
CA ARG A 44 -2.36 -0.04 -5.39
C ARG A 44 -3.80 0.24 -5.77
N THR A 45 -4.58 0.82 -4.86
CA THR A 45 -5.99 1.14 -5.09
C THR A 45 -6.16 2.17 -6.20
N GLN A 46 -5.30 3.19 -6.24
CA GLN A 46 -5.28 4.20 -7.32
C GLN A 46 -5.00 3.55 -8.68
N ARG A 47 -3.99 2.67 -8.77
CA ARG A 47 -3.68 1.95 -10.01
C ARG A 47 -4.86 1.10 -10.50
N GLU A 48 -5.56 0.42 -9.59
CA GLU A 48 -6.75 -0.36 -9.91
C GLU A 48 -7.89 0.53 -10.45
N ILE A 49 -8.07 1.73 -9.90
CA ILE A 49 -9.03 2.71 -10.41
C ILE A 49 -8.61 3.18 -11.80
N GLU A 50 -7.37 3.60 -11.99
CA GLU A 50 -6.86 4.06 -13.29
C GLU A 50 -7.01 2.99 -14.37
N GLN A 51 -6.74 1.72 -14.05
CA GLN A 51 -6.95 0.61 -14.99
C GLN A 51 -8.42 0.46 -15.37
N ARG A 52 -9.34 0.56 -14.40
CA ARG A 52 -10.79 0.45 -14.64
C ARG A 52 -11.33 1.64 -15.42
N GLU A 53 -10.82 2.85 -15.18
CA GLU A 53 -11.16 4.05 -15.94
C GLU A 53 -10.69 3.93 -17.39
N ASN A 54 -9.45 3.51 -17.62
CA ASN A 54 -8.93 3.27 -18.97
C ASN A 54 -9.76 2.24 -19.75
N ILE A 55 -10.21 1.16 -19.09
CA ILE A 55 -11.10 0.17 -19.71
C ILE A 55 -12.45 0.79 -20.08
N ARG A 56 -13.02 1.61 -19.18
CA ARG A 56 -14.30 2.30 -19.43
C ARG A 56 -14.18 3.31 -20.58
N ASP A 57 -13.10 4.07 -20.65
CA ASP A 57 -12.89 5.07 -21.70
C ASP A 57 -12.60 4.44 -23.06
N ALA A 58 -11.81 3.34 -23.07
CA ALA A 58 -11.62 2.54 -24.28
C ALA A 58 -12.94 1.95 -24.79
N ALA A 59 -13.80 1.45 -23.89
CA ALA A 59 -15.13 0.98 -24.26
C ALA A 59 -16.00 2.12 -24.80
N ASN A 60 -16.06 3.26 -24.12
CA ASN A 60 -16.86 4.41 -24.56
C ASN A 60 -16.42 4.94 -25.94
N SER A 61 -15.12 4.92 -26.24
CA SER A 61 -14.60 5.33 -27.55
C SER A 61 -14.99 4.37 -28.68
N ILE A 62 -15.30 3.11 -28.39
CA ILE A 62 -15.78 2.12 -29.37
C ILE A 62 -17.29 2.26 -29.59
N PHE A 63 -18.06 2.57 -28.53
CA PHE A 63 -19.52 2.70 -28.61
C PHE A 63 -20.04 4.05 -29.11
N GLN A 64 -19.22 5.11 -29.12
CA GLN A 64 -19.61 6.44 -29.64
C GLN A 64 -19.25 6.67 -31.13
N LYS A 65 -18.94 5.61 -31.88
CA LYS A 65 -18.66 5.69 -33.32
C LYS A 65 -19.84 5.21 -34.17
#